data_AF-A0A6J1WZA3-F1
#
_entry.id   AF-A0A6J1WZA3-F1
#
_cell.length_a   1.000
_cell.length_b   1.000
_cell.length_c   1.000
_cell.angle_alpha   90.00
_cell.angle_beta   90.00
_cell.angle_gamma   90.00
#
_symmetry.space_group_name_H-M   'P 1'
#
loop_
_entity.id
_entity.type
_entity.pdbx_description
1 polymer ?
#
loop_
_entity_poly.entity_id
_entity_poly.type
_entity_poly.pdbx_seq_one_letter_code
_entity_poly.pdbx_strand_id
1 'polypeptide(L)'
;VSFYFLLQVMLGGQNVDEAQTSAFQMLGYCPQHDALWKNVTIREHIECYAAIRGVSKSDTPRIVDAYLNGLQIMEHAGKHADECSGGTKRKLSFALAMVGNPKVVLLDEPSTGMDPRSKRFLWDTILASFQGKKGAILTTHSMEEADALCSRVGIMVKGSL
;
A
#
# COMPACT_ATOMS: atom_id res chain seq x y z
N VAL A 1 20.80 -33.93 13.69
CA VAL A 1 21.19 -32.52 13.93
C VAL A 1 20.12 -31.65 13.29
N SER A 2 19.03 -31.37 14.01
CA SER A 2 17.94 -30.53 13.51
C SER A 2 18.35 -29.07 13.62
N PHE A 3 18.83 -28.49 12.52
CA PHE A 3 18.93 -27.04 12.38
C PHE A 3 17.51 -26.49 12.19
N TYR A 4 16.84 -26.13 13.28
CA TYR A 4 15.77 -25.13 13.20
C TYR A 4 16.45 -23.82 12.80
N PHE A 5 16.45 -23.49 11.50
CA PHE A 5 16.61 -22.11 11.10
C PHE A 5 15.43 -21.35 11.70
N LEU A 6 15.66 -20.68 12.83
CA LEU A 6 14.75 -19.65 13.32
C LEU A 6 14.77 -18.53 12.29
N LEU A 7 13.82 -18.60 11.35
CA LEU A 7 13.60 -17.55 10.38
C LEU A 7 13.07 -16.34 11.14
N GLN A 8 13.93 -15.38 11.44
CA GLN A 8 13.55 -14.17 12.15
C GLN A 8 13.23 -13.06 11.15
N VAL A 9 12.05 -12.47 11.28
CA VAL A 9 11.66 -11.28 10.53
C VAL A 9 11.83 -10.08 11.46
N MET A 10 12.70 -9.14 11.07
CA MET A 10 12.94 -7.92 11.83
C MET A 10 12.38 -6.70 11.10
N LEU A 11 11.58 -5.90 11.79
CA LEU A 11 11.08 -4.61 11.29
C LEU A 11 11.50 -3.51 12.26
N GLY A 12 12.25 -2.52 11.76
CA GLY A 12 12.71 -1.40 12.59
C GLY A 12 13.59 -1.80 13.79
N GLY A 13 14.31 -2.92 13.70
CA GLY A 13 15.14 -3.46 14.79
C GLY A 13 14.38 -4.31 15.81
N GLN A 14 13.08 -4.55 15.61
CA GLN A 14 12.26 -5.41 16.47
C GLN A 14 11.92 -6.72 15.76
N ASN A 15 11.94 -7.84 16.50
CA ASN A 15 11.41 -9.11 16.02
C ASN A 15 9.88 -9.01 15.93
N VAL A 16 9.32 -9.35 14.76
CA VAL A 16 7.87 -9.28 14.54
C VAL A 16 7.11 -10.20 15.50
N ASP A 17 7.65 -11.36 15.86
CA ASP A 17 6.99 -12.32 16.76
C ASP A 17 6.88 -11.80 18.19
N GLU A 18 7.84 -10.98 18.63
CA GLU A 18 7.90 -10.43 19.99
C GLU A 18 7.11 -9.12 20.12
N ALA A 19 6.96 -8.36 19.03
CA ALA A 19 6.40 -7.02 19.04
C ALA A 19 5.42 -6.78 17.87
N GLN A 20 4.47 -7.69 17.68
CA GLN A 20 3.52 -7.66 16.55
C GLN A 20 2.80 -6.33 16.40
N THR A 21 2.27 -5.76 17.50
CA THR A 21 1.48 -4.52 17.43
C THR A 21 2.29 -3.33 16.92
N SER A 22 3.50 -3.09 17.45
CA SER A 22 4.36 -2.00 17.01
C SER A 22 4.87 -2.22 15.59
N ALA A 23 5.21 -3.46 15.24
CA ALA A 23 5.63 -3.83 13.89
C ALA A 23 4.53 -3.53 12.85
N PHE A 24 3.28 -3.96 13.11
CA PHE A 24 2.17 -3.72 12.20
C PHE A 24 1.74 -2.26 12.11
N GLN A 25 1.88 -1.47 13.19
CA GLN A 25 1.65 -0.01 13.13
C GLN A 25 2.66 0.70 12.20
N MET A 26 3.87 0.18 12.07
CA MET A 26 4.90 0.71 11.18
C MET A 26 4.75 0.22 9.72
N LEU A 27 3.89 -0.77 9.48
CA LEU A 27 3.73 -1.44 8.19
C LEU A 27 2.44 -0.98 7.47
N GLY A 28 2.55 -0.76 6.16
CA GLY A 28 1.42 -0.65 5.24
C GLY A 28 1.37 -1.89 4.34
N TYR A 29 0.19 -2.34 3.94
CA TYR A 29 0.05 -3.47 3.02
C TYR A 29 -1.00 -3.15 1.95
N CYS A 30 -0.60 -3.27 0.69
CA CYS A 30 -1.47 -3.19 -0.48
C CYS A 30 -1.56 -4.58 -1.12
N PRO A 31 -2.69 -5.29 -1.02
CA PRO A 31 -2.85 -6.63 -1.60
C PRO A 31 -3.00 -6.61 -3.14
N GLN A 32 -2.74 -7.75 -3.78
CA GLN A 32 -3.02 -7.96 -5.21
C GLN A 32 -4.53 -7.89 -5.54
N HIS A 33 -5.38 -8.32 -4.62
CA HIS A 33 -6.83 -8.26 -4.74
C HIS A 33 -7.41 -7.15 -3.86
N ASP A 34 -8.27 -6.31 -4.43
CA ASP A 34 -8.90 -5.20 -3.73
C ASP A 34 -9.81 -5.70 -2.59
N ALA A 35 -9.34 -5.57 -1.34
CA ALA A 35 -10.09 -5.91 -0.13
C ALA A 35 -11.03 -4.75 0.31
N LEU A 36 -11.83 -4.24 -0.63
CA LEU A 36 -12.69 -3.08 -0.43
C LEU A 36 -14.12 -3.50 -0.06
N TRP A 37 -14.76 -2.73 0.83
CA TRP A 37 -16.16 -2.91 1.19
C TRP A 37 -17.08 -2.35 0.10
N LYS A 38 -17.90 -3.23 -0.49
CA LYS A 38 -18.75 -2.86 -1.64
C LYS A 38 -19.69 -1.70 -1.36
N ASN A 39 -20.26 -1.65 -0.16
CA ASN A 39 -21.31 -0.69 0.21
C ASN A 39 -20.79 0.59 0.87
N VAL A 40 -19.46 0.81 0.86
CA VAL A 40 -18.83 1.97 1.51
C VAL A 40 -18.24 2.85 0.42
N THR A 41 -18.37 4.17 0.57
CA THR A 41 -17.82 5.12 -0.38
C THR A 41 -16.29 5.18 -0.30
N ILE A 42 -15.64 5.67 -1.35
CA ILE A 42 -14.17 5.84 -1.34
C ILE A 42 -13.72 6.72 -0.17
N ARG A 43 -14.44 7.82 0.10
CA ARG A 43 -14.15 8.72 1.22
C ARG A 43 -14.23 7.99 2.56
N GLU A 44 -15.32 7.28 2.81
CA GLU A 44 -15.54 6.56 4.07
C GLU A 44 -14.50 5.45 4.30
N HIS A 45 -14.00 4.81 3.24
CA HIS A 45 -12.90 3.84 3.37
C HIS A 45 -11.65 4.49 3.97
N ILE A 46 -11.22 5.63 3.42
CA ILE A 46 -10.02 6.33 3.88
C ILE A 46 -10.23 6.85 5.31
N GLU A 47 -11.41 7.38 5.62
CA GLU A 47 -11.78 7.84 6.96
C GLU A 47 -11.75 6.71 7.99
N CYS A 48 -12.31 5.55 7.65
CA CYS A 48 -12.31 4.36 8.50
C CYS A 48 -10.88 3.85 8.76
N TYR A 49 -10.07 3.73 7.71
CA TYR A 49 -8.67 3.31 7.85
C TYR A 49 -7.85 4.35 8.64
N ALA A 50 -8.09 5.65 8.44
CA ALA A 50 -7.41 6.70 9.21
C ALA A 50 -7.72 6.57 10.71
N ALA A 51 -8.98 6.32 11.07
CA ALA A 51 -9.38 6.09 12.45
C ALA A 51 -8.71 4.84 13.06
N ILE A 52 -8.68 3.71 12.32
CA ILE A 52 -8.02 2.47 12.75
C ILE A 52 -6.51 2.69 12.96
N ARG A 53 -5.87 3.51 12.12
CA ARG A 53 -4.45 3.85 12.23
C ARG A 53 -4.14 4.93 13.27
N GLY A 54 -5.14 5.42 14.01
CA GLY A 54 -4.96 6.38 15.10
C GLY A 54 -4.78 7.83 14.65
N VAL A 55 -5.21 8.18 13.44
CA VAL A 55 -5.22 9.57 12.97
C VAL A 55 -6.24 10.38 13.77
N SER A 56 -5.87 11.59 14.22
CA SER A 56 -6.78 12.48 14.92
C SER A 56 -7.98 12.84 14.03
N LYS A 57 -9.19 12.84 14.61
CA LYS A 57 -10.42 13.25 13.91
C LYS A 57 -10.34 14.66 13.32
N SER A 58 -9.55 15.55 13.92
CA SER A 58 -9.31 16.90 13.41
C SER A 58 -8.49 16.91 12.12
N ASP A 59 -7.59 15.94 11.94
CA ASP A 59 -6.72 15.81 10.78
C ASP A 59 -7.33 14.94 9.67
N THR A 60 -8.26 14.05 10.02
CA THR A 60 -8.85 13.09 9.08
C THR A 60 -9.37 13.75 7.79
N PRO A 61 -10.19 14.83 7.81
CA PRO A 61 -10.69 15.43 6.58
C PRO A 61 -9.57 15.92 5.66
N ARG A 62 -8.55 16.56 6.24
CA ARG A 62 -7.38 17.07 5.50
C ARG A 62 -6.58 15.93 4.86
N ILE A 63 -6.37 14.84 5.59
CA ILE A 63 -5.63 13.67 5.09
C ILE A 63 -6.41 12.96 3.99
N VAL A 64 -7.72 12.79 4.18
CA VAL A 64 -8.61 12.18 3.19
C VAL A 64 -8.59 12.98 1.89
N ASP A 65 -8.77 14.30 1.96
CA ASP A 65 -8.73 15.16 0.79
C ASP A 65 -7.34 15.16 0.13
N ALA A 66 -6.26 15.09 0.91
CA ALA A 66 -4.91 14.99 0.36
C ALA A 66 -4.70 13.70 -0.45
N TYR A 67 -5.17 12.54 0.04
CA TYR A 67 -5.08 11.28 -0.71
C TYR A 67 -6.01 11.27 -1.93
N LEU A 68 -7.25 11.75 -1.80
CA LEU A 68 -8.21 11.80 -2.90
C LEU A 68 -7.71 12.67 -4.06
N ASN A 69 -7.12 13.83 -3.75
CA ASN A 69 -6.53 14.73 -4.75
C ASN A 69 -5.21 14.16 -5.30
N GLY A 70 -4.33 13.68 -4.42
CA GLY A 70 -3.02 13.11 -4.81
C GLY A 70 -3.15 11.91 -5.74
N LEU A 71 -4.22 11.13 -5.63
CA LEU A 71 -4.49 9.97 -6.49
C LEU A 71 -5.40 10.29 -7.69
N GLN A 72 -5.86 11.53 -7.84
CA GLN A 72 -6.82 11.93 -8.87
C GLN A 72 -8.09 11.06 -8.84
N ILE A 73 -8.65 10.84 -7.66
CA ILE A 73 -9.90 10.08 -7.45
C ILE A 73 -10.98 10.89 -6.71
N MET A 74 -10.77 12.19 -6.54
CA MET A 74 -11.69 13.10 -5.84
C MET A 74 -13.11 13.09 -6.44
N GLU A 75 -13.23 12.99 -7.76
CA GLU A 75 -14.54 12.90 -8.45
C GLU A 75 -15.32 11.62 -8.10
N HIS A 76 -14.64 10.59 -7.60
CA HIS A 76 -15.22 9.32 -7.18
C HIS A 76 -15.41 9.23 -5.66
N ALA A 77 -15.09 10.29 -4.90
CA ALA A 77 -15.08 10.26 -3.44
C ALA A 77 -16.42 9.81 -2.82
N GLY A 78 -17.54 10.23 -3.43
CA GLY A 78 -18.89 9.86 -2.99
C GLY A 78 -19.48 8.61 -3.67
N LYS A 79 -18.74 7.95 -4.55
CA LYS A 79 -19.18 6.69 -5.17
C LYS A 79 -18.85 5.51 -4.27
N HIS A 80 -19.68 4.48 -4.33
CA HIS A 80 -19.39 3.22 -3.69
C HIS A 80 -18.18 2.56 -4.34
N ALA A 81 -17.42 1.78 -3.55
CA ALA A 81 -16.25 1.11 -4.08
C ALA A 81 -16.62 0.18 -5.25
N ASP A 82 -17.78 -0.47 -5.26
CA ASP A 82 -18.15 -1.39 -6.35
C ASP A 82 -18.41 -0.69 -7.70
N GLU A 83 -18.96 0.53 -7.68
CA GLU A 83 -19.25 1.40 -8.83
C GLU A 83 -17.97 1.95 -9.51
N CYS A 84 -16.81 1.80 -8.87
CA CYS A 84 -15.55 2.33 -9.35
C CYS A 84 -14.82 1.35 -10.29
N SER A 85 -14.03 1.90 -11.21
CA SER A 85 -13.18 1.12 -12.10
C SER A 85 -12.10 0.37 -11.30
N GLY A 86 -11.54 -0.70 -11.89
CA GLY A 86 -10.42 -1.43 -11.29
C GLY A 86 -9.22 -0.53 -10.98
N GLY A 87 -8.91 0.43 -11.86
CA GLY A 87 -7.84 1.41 -11.63
C GLY A 87 -8.12 2.31 -10.41
N THR A 88 -9.35 2.80 -10.26
CA THR A 88 -9.74 3.62 -9.09
C THR A 88 -9.72 2.79 -7.80
N LYS A 89 -10.21 1.56 -7.84
CA LYS A 89 -10.14 0.61 -6.70
C LYS A 89 -8.69 0.37 -6.28
N ARG A 90 -7.79 0.16 -7.25
CA ARG A 90 -6.37 -0.05 -6.99
C ARG A 90 -5.68 1.17 -6.40
N LYS A 91 -5.99 2.37 -6.90
CA LYS A 91 -5.52 3.63 -6.31
C LYS A 91 -6.01 3.79 -4.87
N LEU A 92 -7.27 3.44 -4.59
CA LEU A 92 -7.79 3.41 -3.23
C LEU A 92 -7.04 2.40 -2.36
N SER A 93 -6.82 1.17 -2.83
CA SER A 93 -6.03 0.14 -2.12
C SER A 93 -4.63 0.66 -1.74
N PHE A 94 -3.96 1.36 -2.67
CA PHE A 94 -2.69 2.04 -2.36
C PHE A 94 -2.86 3.15 -1.31
N ALA A 95 -3.91 3.98 -1.39
CA ALA A 95 -4.20 5.00 -0.38
C ALA A 95 -4.33 4.37 1.02
N LEU A 96 -5.11 3.30 1.14
CA LEU A 96 -5.35 2.61 2.41
C LEU A 96 -4.06 2.02 2.99
N ALA A 97 -3.16 1.53 2.14
CA ALA A 97 -1.84 1.06 2.57
C ALA A 97 -0.94 2.19 3.08
N MET A 98 -1.11 3.42 2.58
CA MET A 98 -0.31 4.58 2.93
C MET A 98 -0.88 5.40 4.10
N VAL A 99 -2.18 5.29 4.37
CA VAL A 99 -2.86 5.97 5.48
C VAL A 99 -2.22 5.59 6.81
N GLY A 100 -2.04 6.57 7.69
CA GLY A 100 -1.31 6.39 8.96
C GLY A 100 0.21 6.50 8.82
N ASN A 101 0.72 6.88 7.64
CA ASN A 101 2.13 7.20 7.40
C ASN A 101 3.11 6.08 7.83
N PRO A 102 2.97 4.85 7.29
CA PRO A 102 3.84 3.73 7.62
C PRO A 102 5.29 4.00 7.20
N LYS A 103 6.22 3.36 7.91
CA LYS A 103 7.67 3.42 7.60
C LYS A 103 8.05 2.43 6.50
N VAL A 104 7.38 1.27 6.47
CA VAL A 104 7.61 0.21 5.49
C VAL A 104 6.27 -0.15 4.85
N VAL A 105 6.24 -0.26 3.52
CA VAL A 105 5.01 -0.64 2.80
C VAL A 105 5.28 -1.86 1.95
N LEU A 106 4.40 -2.84 2.05
CA LEU A 106 4.39 -4.04 1.21
C LEU A 106 3.37 -3.82 0.09
N LEU A 107 3.85 -3.83 -1.16
CA LEU A 107 3.04 -3.65 -2.35
C LEU A 107 3.01 -4.97 -3.11
N ASP A 108 1.85 -5.62 -3.11
CA ASP A 108 1.66 -6.89 -3.79
C ASP A 108 0.98 -6.70 -5.13
N GLU A 109 1.77 -6.79 -6.21
CA GLU A 109 1.32 -6.58 -7.58
C GLU A 109 0.42 -5.33 -7.76
N PRO A 110 0.91 -4.13 -7.40
CA PRO A 110 0.08 -2.94 -7.25
C PRO A 110 -0.45 -2.39 -8.58
N SER A 111 0.19 -2.67 -9.72
CA SER A 111 -0.30 -2.21 -11.04
C SER A 111 -0.99 -3.29 -11.88
N THR A 112 -1.19 -4.49 -11.34
CA THR A 112 -1.82 -5.59 -12.08
C THR A 112 -3.28 -5.26 -12.42
N GLY A 113 -3.63 -5.41 -13.69
CA GLY A 113 -4.98 -5.16 -14.21
C GLY A 113 -5.33 -3.68 -14.46
N MET A 114 -4.39 -2.75 -14.28
CA MET A 114 -4.59 -1.34 -14.62
C MET A 114 -4.28 -1.07 -16.09
N ASP A 115 -4.98 -0.10 -16.69
CA ASP A 115 -4.62 0.42 -18.00
C ASP A 115 -3.25 1.13 -17.97
N PRO A 116 -2.54 1.25 -19.11
CA PRO A 116 -1.18 1.81 -19.13
C PRO A 116 -1.05 3.22 -18.55
N ARG A 117 -2.09 4.06 -18.67
CA ARG A 117 -2.06 5.43 -18.16
C ARG A 117 -2.20 5.44 -16.64
N SER A 118 -3.18 4.69 -16.11
CA SER A 118 -3.38 4.59 -14.66
C SER A 118 -2.22 3.90 -13.96
N LYS A 119 -1.58 2.91 -14.62
CA LYS A 119 -0.36 2.25 -14.16
C LYS A 119 0.79 3.23 -13.96
N ARG A 120 1.14 4.01 -14.99
CA ARG A 120 2.21 5.02 -14.90
C ARG A 120 1.93 6.06 -13.82
N PHE A 121 0.68 6.53 -13.74
CA PHE A 121 0.27 7.45 -12.68
C PHE A 121 0.48 6.86 -11.28
N LEU A 122 0.12 5.58 -11.08
CA LEU A 122 0.36 4.91 -9.81
C LEU A 122 1.85 4.80 -9.51
N TRP A 123 2.68 4.49 -10.51
CA TRP A 123 4.13 4.43 -10.35
C TRP A 123 4.73 5.78 -9.93
N ASP A 124 4.34 6.87 -10.60
CA ASP A 124 4.76 8.23 -10.23
C ASP A 124 4.34 8.56 -8.79
N THR A 125 3.13 8.15 -8.40
CA THR A 125 2.62 8.36 -7.04
C THR A 125 3.39 7.56 -5.99
N ILE A 126 3.76 6.31 -6.30
CA ILE A 126 4.60 5.47 -5.45
C ILE A 126 5.96 6.16 -5.27
N LEU A 127 6.64 6.51 -6.37
CA LEU A 127 7.95 7.17 -6.32
C LEU A 127 7.92 8.48 -5.50
N ALA A 128 6.88 9.29 -5.68
CA ALA A 128 6.69 10.52 -4.90
C ALA A 128 6.43 10.25 -3.41
N SER A 129 5.73 9.16 -3.07
CA SER A 129 5.38 8.80 -1.70
C SER A 129 6.55 8.26 -0.87
N PHE A 130 7.57 7.70 -1.53
CA PHE A 130 8.75 7.09 -0.90
C PHE A 130 10.00 7.98 -0.89
N GLN A 131 9.87 9.28 -1.18
CA GLN A 131 10.99 10.21 -1.01
C GLN A 131 11.30 10.42 0.48
N GLY A 132 12.44 9.89 0.95
CA GLY A 132 12.94 10.08 2.32
C GLY A 132 13.24 8.78 3.07
N LYS A 133 12.86 8.71 4.36
CA LYS A 133 13.19 7.59 5.27
C LYS A 133 12.16 6.45 5.25
N LYS A 134 11.41 6.28 4.16
CA LYS A 134 10.41 5.21 4.00
C LYS A 134 10.95 4.13 3.07
N GLY A 135 10.59 2.88 3.33
CA GLY A 135 10.92 1.75 2.46
C GLY A 135 9.67 1.13 1.86
N ALA A 136 9.80 0.57 0.67
CA ALA A 136 8.78 -0.28 0.06
C ALA A 136 9.39 -1.64 -0.31
N ILE A 137 8.60 -2.70 -0.16
CA ILE A 137 8.88 -4.00 -0.77
C ILE A 137 7.79 -4.23 -1.80
N LEU A 138 8.19 -4.47 -3.04
CA LEU A 138 7.31 -4.67 -4.17
C LEU A 138 7.45 -6.10 -4.67
N THR A 139 6.34 -6.83 -4.78
CA THR A 139 6.28 -8.08 -5.54
C THR A 139 5.62 -7.81 -6.88
N THR A 140 6.28 -8.23 -7.95
CA THR A 140 5.78 -8.05 -9.31
C THR A 140 6.35 -9.12 -10.24
N HIS A 141 5.56 -9.53 -11.22
CA HIS A 141 6.00 -10.33 -12.36
C HIS A 141 6.38 -9.45 -13.57
N SER A 142 6.19 -8.13 -13.49
CA SER A 142 6.50 -7.18 -14.55
C SER A 142 7.91 -6.63 -14.39
N MET A 143 8.79 -6.94 -15.35
CA MET A 143 10.14 -6.35 -15.39
C MET A 143 10.10 -4.84 -15.60
N GLU A 144 9.12 -4.32 -16.35
CA GLU A 144 8.93 -2.88 -16.56
C GLU A 144 8.62 -2.16 -15.24
N GLU A 145 7.74 -2.75 -14.42
CA GLU A 145 7.42 -2.20 -13.10
C GLU A 145 8.61 -2.23 -12.15
N ALA A 146 9.35 -3.34 -12.14
CA ALA A 146 10.54 -3.47 -11.31
C ALA A 146 11.63 -2.44 -11.71
N ASP A 147 11.85 -2.23 -13.00
CA ASP A 147 12.83 -1.25 -13.50
C ASP A 147 12.42 0.20 -13.17
N ALA A 148 11.12 0.50 -13.25
CA ALA A 148 10.60 1.84 -12.96
C ALA A 148 10.61 2.19 -11.46
N LEU A 149 10.31 1.23 -10.57
CA LEU A 149 10.05 1.49 -9.15
C LEU A 149 11.17 1.06 -8.19
N CYS A 150 11.94 0.03 -8.53
CA CYS A 150 12.83 -0.60 -7.56
C CYS A 150 14.26 -0.09 -7.68
N SER A 151 14.85 0.31 -6.55
CA SER A 151 16.29 0.57 -6.47
C SER A 151 17.13 -0.70 -6.39
N ARG A 152 16.51 -1.82 -5.97
CA ARG A 152 17.13 -3.14 -5.85
C ARG A 152 16.11 -4.20 -6.24
N VAL A 153 16.54 -5.17 -7.05
CA VAL A 153 15.69 -6.27 -7.52
C VAL A 153 16.30 -7.59 -7.05
N GLY A 154 15.45 -8.47 -6.51
CA GLY A 154 15.79 -9.86 -6.19
C GLY A 154 14.87 -10.79 -6.99
N ILE A 155 15.41 -11.87 -7.55
CA ILE A 155 14.65 -12.79 -8.41
C ILE A 155 14.38 -14.06 -7.64
N MET A 156 13.15 -14.24 -7.17
CA MET A 156 12.78 -15.45 -6.45
C MET A 156 12.35 -16.56 -7.41
N VAL A 157 13.01 -17.72 -7.34
CA VAL A 157 12.69 -18.93 -8.11
C VAL A 157 12.55 -20.13 -7.18
N LYS A 158 11.40 -20.80 -7.22
CA LYS A 158 11.11 -22.00 -6.38
C LYS A 158 11.39 -21.78 -4.87
N GLY A 159 11.09 -20.59 -4.37
CA GLY A 159 11.28 -20.23 -2.96
C GLY A 159 12.71 -19.87 -2.55
N SER A 160 13.63 -19.72 -3.53
CA SER A 160 15.00 -19.23 -3.31
C SER A 160 15.20 -17.89 -4.02
N LEU A 161 15.81 -16.91 -3.35
CA LEU A 161 16.06 -15.55 -3.85
C LEU A 161 17.40 -15.45 -4.60
#